data_AF-A0A1Y3TQT2-F1
#
_entry.id   AF-A0A1Y3TQT2-F1
#
_cell.length_a   1.000
_cell.length_b   1.000
_cell.length_c   1.000
_cell.angle_alpha   90.00
_cell.angle_beta   90.00
_cell.angle_gamma   90.00
#
_symmetry.space_group_name_H-M   'P 1'
#
loop_
_entity.id
_entity.type
_entity.pdbx_description
1 polymer ?
#
loop_
_entity_poly.entity_id
_entity_poly.type
_entity_poly.pdbx_seq_one_letter_code
_entity_poly.pdbx_strand_id
1 'polypeptide(L)'
;MEKTEILEILNFMKIVYQGRKIDDSDETIATWKMMFDEYSKNEVLSSIKRLVKKSKYVPSIHEILEEAEKSFTVERMVRKDCIIIHVRFHDQLIPFKFKTKDEAMKLIEILRANPSREDIMLCHEQNTRLYAPFAEAIYINQSDRDEFEKRKRTEYFAMKLKEKERGNENGN
;
A
#
# COMPACT_ATOMS: atom_id res chain seq x y z
N MET A 1 -14.74 2.23 10.97
CA MET A 1 -14.67 1.69 12.36
C MET A 1 -15.95 1.97 13.16
N GLU A 2 -16.39 1.11 14.09
CA GLU A 2 -17.62 1.34 14.88
C GLU A 2 -17.41 2.20 16.15
N LYS A 3 -18.48 2.83 16.66
CA LYS A 3 -18.43 3.65 17.89
C LYS A 3 -17.87 2.86 19.08
N THR A 4 -18.27 1.59 19.19
CA THR A 4 -17.83 0.68 20.26
C THR A 4 -16.32 0.42 20.19
N GLU A 5 -15.77 0.30 18.99
CA GLU A 5 -14.33 0.07 18.80
C GLU A 5 -13.50 1.31 19.18
N ILE A 6 -14.00 2.52 18.88
CA ILE A 6 -13.36 3.77 19.31
C ILE A 6 -13.35 3.88 20.84
N LEU A 7 -14.45 3.54 21.51
CA LEU A 7 -14.51 3.52 22.96
C LEU A 7 -13.50 2.52 23.57
N GLU A 8 -13.34 1.35 22.96
CA GLU A 8 -12.32 0.37 23.38
C GLU A 8 -10.90 0.93 23.23
N ILE A 9 -10.60 1.65 22.14
CA ILE A 9 -9.31 2.31 21.92
C ILE A 9 -9.05 3.38 22.98
N LEU A 10 -10.02 4.25 23.24
CA LEU A 10 -9.89 5.31 24.25
C LEU A 10 -9.73 4.72 25.65
N ASN A 11 -10.47 3.66 25.99
CA ASN A 11 -10.32 2.95 27.25
C ASN A 11 -8.93 2.30 27.37
N PHE A 12 -8.42 1.70 26.29
CA PHE A 12 -7.05 1.18 26.26
C PHE A 12 -6.02 2.29 26.51
N MET A 13 -6.20 3.48 25.93
CA MET A 13 -5.33 4.63 26.20
C MET A 13 -5.40 5.09 27.66
N LYS A 14 -6.58 5.12 28.28
CA LYS A 14 -6.73 5.43 29.72
C LYS A 14 -5.95 4.44 30.61
N ILE A 15 -5.96 3.15 30.26
CA ILE A 15 -5.22 2.11 30.99
C ILE A 15 -3.71 2.28 30.83
N VAL A 16 -3.26 2.56 29.61
CA VAL A 16 -1.84 2.68 29.27
C VAL A 16 -1.23 3.98 29.82
N TYR A 17 -1.97 5.09 29.76
CA TYR A 17 -1.55 6.42 30.20
C TYR A 17 -2.20 6.79 31.52
N GLN A 18 -1.97 5.98 32.56
CA GLN A 18 -2.56 6.19 33.88
C GLN A 18 -2.32 7.60 34.41
N GLY A 19 -3.37 8.21 34.97
CA GLY A 19 -3.33 9.56 35.53
C GLY A 19 -3.37 10.68 34.48
N ARG A 20 -3.47 10.36 33.18
CA ARG A 20 -3.71 11.35 32.13
C ARG A 20 -5.20 11.48 31.84
N LYS A 21 -5.63 12.71 31.51
CA LYS A 21 -6.98 12.95 31.00
C LYS A 21 -7.02 12.55 29.53
N ILE A 22 -7.82 11.55 29.22
CA ILE A 22 -8.17 11.16 27.85
C ILE A 22 -9.62 11.56 27.67
N ASP A 23 -9.90 12.41 26.68
CA ASP A 23 -11.25 12.83 26.35
C ASP A 23 -12.01 11.67 25.66
N ASP A 24 -13.22 11.41 26.12
CA ASP A 24 -14.17 10.44 25.58
C ASP A 24 -15.55 11.07 25.35
N SER A 25 -15.58 12.38 25.12
CA SER A 25 -16.76 13.10 24.63
C SER A 25 -17.27 12.52 23.30
N ASP A 26 -18.56 12.68 23.03
CA ASP A 26 -19.16 12.24 21.77
C ASP A 26 -18.52 12.91 20.55
N GLU A 27 -18.05 14.17 20.68
CA GLU A 27 -17.34 14.91 19.64
C GLU A 27 -15.98 14.27 19.32
N THR A 28 -15.22 13.90 20.34
CA THR A 28 -13.94 13.20 20.18
C THR A 28 -14.16 11.82 19.57
N ILE A 29 -15.16 11.07 20.04
CA ILE A 29 -15.48 9.75 19.47
C ILE A 29 -15.87 9.87 17.99
N ALA A 30 -16.69 10.86 17.62
CA ALA A 30 -17.09 11.10 16.23
C ALA A 30 -15.88 11.46 15.35
N THR A 31 -15.01 12.35 15.84
CA THR A 31 -13.79 12.75 15.14
C THR A 31 -12.86 11.56 14.93
N TRP A 32 -12.63 10.76 15.97
CA TRP A 32 -11.76 9.58 15.89
C TRP A 32 -12.34 8.53 14.95
N LYS A 33 -13.67 8.35 14.95
CA LYS A 33 -14.35 7.47 14.00
C LYS A 33 -14.09 7.89 12.56
N MET A 34 -14.16 9.19 12.25
CA MET A 34 -13.90 9.72 10.90
C MET A 34 -12.44 9.50 10.48
N MET A 35 -11.50 9.81 11.37
CA MET A 35 -10.06 9.73 11.05
C MET A 35 -9.56 8.29 10.94
N PHE A 36 -10.16 7.34 11.66
CA PHE A 36 -9.82 5.92 11.61
C PHE A 36 -10.76 5.08 10.72
N ASP A 37 -11.50 5.70 9.80
CA ASP A 37 -12.53 4.96 9.04
C ASP A 37 -11.93 3.83 8.19
N GLU A 38 -10.74 4.06 7.64
CA GLU A 38 -9.99 3.10 6.80
C GLU A 38 -9.09 2.14 7.61
N TYR A 39 -9.02 2.30 8.94
CA TYR A 39 -8.13 1.53 9.80
C TYR A 39 -8.91 0.50 10.62
N SER A 40 -8.28 -0.66 10.88
CA SER A 40 -8.81 -1.62 11.84
C SER A 40 -8.43 -1.24 13.27
N LYS A 41 -9.27 -1.63 14.24
CA LYS A 41 -8.99 -1.43 15.67
C LYS A 41 -7.62 -2.00 16.07
N ASN A 42 -7.24 -3.16 15.53
CA ASN A 42 -5.98 -3.82 15.85
C ASN A 42 -4.75 -3.04 15.35
N GLU A 43 -4.85 -2.40 14.18
CA GLU A 43 -3.79 -1.53 13.66
C GLU A 43 -3.59 -0.31 14.56
N VAL A 44 -4.69 0.34 14.97
CA VAL A 44 -4.65 1.51 15.87
C VAL A 44 -4.06 1.13 17.23
N LEU A 45 -4.54 0.04 17.85
CA LEU A 45 -4.02 -0.43 19.14
C LEU A 45 -2.54 -0.81 19.07
N SER A 46 -2.09 -1.44 17.98
CA SER A 46 -0.69 -1.80 17.77
C SER A 46 0.19 -0.57 17.62
N SER A 47 -0.31 0.45 16.94
CA SER A 47 0.36 1.75 16.76
C SER A 47 0.52 2.48 18.10
N ILE A 48 -0.55 2.53 18.91
CA ILE A 48 -0.47 3.07 20.27
C ILE A 48 0.58 2.31 21.09
N LYS A 49 0.60 0.97 21.07
CA LYS A 49 1.63 0.18 21.78
C LYS A 49 3.06 0.50 21.34
N ARG A 50 3.29 0.84 20.06
CA ARG A 50 4.61 1.29 19.58
C ARG A 50 4.94 2.69 20.07
N LEU A 51 3.99 3.63 20.01
CA LEU A 51 4.18 5.00 20.50
C LEU A 51 4.49 5.06 21.99
N VAL A 52 3.85 4.22 22.81
CA VAL A 52 4.15 4.09 24.26
C VAL A 52 5.61 3.77 24.54
N LYS A 53 6.24 2.95 23.68
CA LYS A 53 7.66 2.62 23.83
C LYS A 53 8.58 3.79 23.46
N LYS A 54 8.10 4.71 22.62
CA LYS A 54 8.85 5.88 22.14
C LYS A 54 8.68 7.09 23.06
N SER A 55 7.48 7.29 23.61
CA SER A 55 7.12 8.49 24.38
C SER A 55 6.21 8.16 25.56
N LYS A 56 6.42 8.86 26.67
CA LYS A 56 5.56 8.81 27.87
C LYS A 56 4.34 9.74 27.76
N TYR A 57 4.29 10.58 26.72
CA TYR A 57 3.17 11.48 26.48
C TYR A 57 2.03 10.76 25.77
N VAL A 58 0.81 11.22 26.02
CA VAL A 58 -0.38 10.73 25.30
C VAL A 58 -0.24 11.18 23.85
N PRO A 59 -0.26 10.27 22.87
CA PRO A 59 -0.16 10.62 21.47
C PRO A 59 -1.46 11.28 21.01
N SER A 60 -1.32 12.28 20.16
CA SER A 60 -2.40 12.86 19.37
C SER A 60 -2.90 11.87 18.31
N ILE A 61 -4.09 12.13 17.78
CA ILE A 61 -4.66 11.31 16.70
C ILE A 61 -3.75 11.26 15.46
N HIS A 62 -3.06 12.36 15.13
CA HIS A 62 -2.14 12.43 14.00
C HIS A 62 -0.90 11.56 14.21
N GLU A 63 -0.33 11.52 15.42
CA GLU A 63 0.79 10.64 15.74
C GLU A 63 0.39 9.16 15.65
N ILE A 64 -0.84 8.84 16.05
CA ILE A 64 -1.37 7.48 15.95
C ILE A 64 -1.55 7.08 14.48
N LEU A 65 -2.08 7.97 13.63
CA LEU A 65 -2.23 7.75 12.20
C LEU A 65 -0.88 7.55 11.52
N GLU A 66 0.09 8.43 11.77
CA GLU A 66 1.43 8.34 11.18
C GLU A 66 2.13 7.02 11.57
N GLU A 67 1.93 6.54 12.80
CA GLU A 67 2.45 5.25 13.24
C GLU A 67 1.68 4.06 12.64
N ALA A 68 0.39 4.22 12.35
CA ALA A 68 -0.45 3.21 11.71
C ALA A 68 -0.12 3.05 10.22
N GLU A 69 0.13 4.16 9.51
CA GLU A 69 0.54 4.15 8.10
C GLU A 69 1.85 3.39 7.87
N LYS A 70 2.77 3.47 8.84
CA LYS A 70 4.05 2.72 8.84
C LYS A 70 3.86 1.23 9.13
N SER A 71 2.70 0.84 9.67
CA SER A 71 2.41 -0.54 10.01
C SER A 71 2.07 -1.35 8.77
N PHE A 72 2.58 -2.57 8.71
CA PHE A 72 2.12 -3.56 7.75
C PHE A 72 1.73 -4.85 8.46
N THR A 73 0.89 -5.63 7.80
CA THR A 73 0.54 -6.99 8.20
C THR A 73 1.12 -7.98 7.20
N VAL A 74 1.38 -9.21 7.65
CA VAL A 74 1.98 -10.25 6.82
C VAL A 74 1.06 -11.46 6.78
N GLU A 75 0.58 -11.80 5.59
CA GLU A 75 -0.25 -12.97 5.33
C GLU A 75 0.52 -13.96 4.46
N ARG A 76 0.56 -15.23 4.86
CA ARG A 76 1.21 -16.31 4.09
C ARG A 76 0.17 -17.15 3.37
N MET A 77 0.36 -17.36 2.08
CA MET A 77 -0.40 -18.30 1.26
C MET A 77 0.53 -19.35 0.64
N VAL A 78 0.18 -20.62 0.76
CA VAL A 78 0.92 -21.72 0.12
C VAL A 78 0.13 -22.20 -1.09
N ARG A 79 0.74 -22.19 -2.28
CA ARG A 79 0.21 -22.81 -3.50
C ARG A 79 1.03 -24.07 -3.82
N LYS A 80 0.53 -24.91 -4.72
CA LYS A 80 1.16 -26.19 -5.07
C LYS A 80 2.63 -26.04 -5.52
N ASP A 81 2.94 -24.93 -6.20
CA ASP A 81 4.23 -24.78 -6.89
C ASP A 81 5.02 -23.54 -6.41
N CYS A 82 4.45 -22.74 -5.51
CA CYS A 82 5.08 -21.54 -4.97
C CYS A 82 4.48 -21.12 -3.62
N ILE A 83 5.26 -20.38 -2.84
CA ILE A 83 4.83 -19.74 -1.61
C ILE A 83 4.69 -18.25 -1.87
N ILE A 84 3.55 -17.68 -1.48
CA ILE A 84 3.27 -16.26 -1.60
C ILE A 84 3.21 -15.66 -0.20
N ILE A 85 3.96 -14.58 0.02
CA ILE A 85 3.87 -13.76 1.23
C ILE A 85 3.30 -12.41 0.82
N HIS A 86 2.13 -12.07 1.34
CA HIS A 86 1.53 -10.76 1.18
C HIS A 86 1.94 -9.86 2.33
N VAL A 87 2.58 -8.75 2.02
CA VAL A 87 2.79 -7.64 2.96
C VAL A 87 1.73 -6.59 2.66
N ARG A 88 0.83 -6.34 3.61
CA ARG A 88 -0.28 -5.39 3.46
C ARG A 88 -0.04 -4.17 4.32
N PHE A 89 0.21 -3.04 3.68
CA PHE A 89 0.01 -1.71 4.25
C PHE A 89 -1.46 -1.31 4.13
N HIS A 90 -1.87 -0.26 4.83
CA HIS A 90 -3.24 0.24 4.77
C HIS A 90 -3.68 0.60 3.33
N ASP A 91 -2.77 1.15 2.52
CA ASP A 91 -3.00 1.63 1.16
C ASP A 91 -2.50 0.67 0.06
N GLN A 92 -1.70 -0.33 0.40
CA GLN A 92 -0.99 -1.13 -0.59
C GLN A 92 -0.79 -2.59 -0.18
N LEU A 93 -1.00 -3.50 -1.15
CA LEU A 93 -0.66 -4.91 -1.04
C LEU A 93 0.59 -5.23 -1.86
N ILE A 94 1.64 -5.75 -1.22
CA ILE A 94 2.92 -6.11 -1.84
C ILE A 94 3.10 -7.64 -1.80
N PRO A 95 2.96 -8.33 -2.94
CA PRO A 95 3.10 -9.79 -3.00
C PRO A 95 4.55 -10.23 -3.25
N PHE A 96 5.11 -11.06 -2.39
CA PHE A 96 6.38 -11.75 -2.62
C PHE A 96 6.13 -13.19 -3.04
N LYS A 97 6.92 -13.69 -3.99
CA LYS A 97 6.82 -15.07 -4.50
C LYS A 97 8.13 -15.82 -4.26
N PHE A 98 8.02 -17.06 -3.82
CA PHE A 98 9.15 -17.93 -3.52
C PHE A 98 8.92 -19.33 -4.08
N LYS A 99 9.99 -19.98 -4.54
CA LYS A 99 9.96 -21.40 -4.96
C LYS A 99 10.02 -22.32 -3.75
N THR A 100 10.82 -21.94 -2.75
CA THR A 100 11.07 -22.79 -1.58
C THR A 100 10.59 -22.13 -0.28
N LYS A 101 10.33 -22.98 0.72
CA LYS A 101 9.96 -22.54 2.06
C LYS A 101 11.09 -21.78 2.74
N ASP A 102 12.34 -22.16 2.51
CA ASP A 102 13.49 -21.55 3.17
C ASP A 102 13.71 -20.10 2.73
N GLU A 103 13.53 -19.81 1.43
CA GLU A 103 13.58 -18.43 0.93
C GLU A 103 12.44 -17.58 1.50
N ALA A 104 11.23 -18.14 1.57
CA ALA A 104 10.09 -17.46 2.18
C ALA A 104 10.31 -17.19 3.68
N MET A 105 10.97 -18.11 4.39
CA MET A 105 11.30 -17.93 5.81
C MET A 105 12.31 -16.80 6.04
N LYS A 106 13.32 -16.64 5.16
CA LYS A 106 14.26 -15.51 5.23
C LYS A 106 13.56 -14.16 5.14
N LEU A 107 12.57 -14.03 4.24
CA LEU A 107 11.78 -12.81 4.16
C LEU A 107 10.99 -12.57 5.45
N ILE A 108 10.37 -13.60 6.04
CA ILE A 108 9.65 -13.46 7.30
C ILE A 108 10.56 -12.97 8.43
N GLU A 109 11.83 -13.41 8.46
CA GLU A 109 12.80 -12.92 9.43
C GLU A 109 13.11 -11.44 9.24
N ILE A 110 13.31 -10.99 8.01
CA ILE A 110 13.49 -9.57 7.67
C ILE A 110 12.26 -8.76 8.09
N LEU A 111 11.06 -9.21 7.73
CA LEU A 111 9.80 -8.53 8.07
C LEU A 111 9.56 -8.47 9.59
N ARG A 112 10.05 -9.45 10.35
CA ARG A 112 9.94 -9.46 11.81
C ARG A 112 10.75 -8.34 12.48
N ALA A 113 11.79 -7.83 11.81
CA ALA A 113 12.54 -6.66 12.25
C ALA A 113 11.78 -5.33 12.04
N ASN A 114 10.56 -5.37 11.48
CA ASN A 114 9.73 -4.22 11.16
C ASN A 114 10.48 -3.15 10.33
N PRO A 115 11.03 -3.54 9.15
CA PRO A 115 11.77 -2.65 8.27
C PRO A 115 10.88 -1.51 7.74
N SER A 116 11.51 -0.49 7.17
CA SER A 116 10.79 0.62 6.54
C SER A 116 10.02 0.15 5.30
N ARG A 117 9.05 0.95 4.85
CA ARG A 117 8.31 0.68 3.62
C ARG A 117 9.24 0.67 2.41
N GLU A 118 10.22 1.57 2.40
CA GLU A 118 11.25 1.69 1.35
C GLU A 118 12.09 0.41 1.27
N ASP A 119 12.52 -0.14 2.40
CA ASP A 119 13.29 -1.39 2.46
C ASP A 119 12.47 -2.59 1.97
N ILE A 120 11.17 -2.64 2.31
CA ILE A 120 10.24 -3.68 1.84
C ILE A 120 10.06 -3.58 0.33
N MET A 121 9.90 -2.37 -0.20
CA MET A 121 9.78 -2.13 -1.65
C MET A 121 11.04 -2.57 -2.40
N LEU A 122 12.23 -2.23 -1.88
CA LEU A 122 13.50 -2.67 -2.46
C LEU A 122 13.63 -4.20 -2.46
N CYS A 123 13.24 -4.85 -1.36
CA CYS A 123 13.18 -6.31 -1.29
C CYS A 123 12.20 -6.91 -2.31
N HIS A 124 11.06 -6.25 -2.53
CA HIS A 124 10.04 -6.70 -3.48
C HIS A 124 10.51 -6.58 -4.93
N GLU A 125 11.21 -5.51 -5.29
CA GLU A 125 11.81 -5.34 -6.61
C GLU A 125 12.82 -6.46 -6.91
N GLN A 126 13.70 -6.76 -5.95
CA GLN A 126 14.65 -7.87 -6.08
C GLN A 126 13.93 -9.21 -6.22
N ASN A 127 12.90 -9.45 -5.41
CA ASN A 127 12.08 -10.66 -5.51
C ASN A 127 11.40 -10.77 -6.89
N THR A 128 10.87 -9.67 -7.42
CA THR A 128 10.19 -9.64 -8.72
C THR A 128 11.17 -9.93 -9.86
N ARG A 129 12.39 -9.38 -9.83
CA ARG A 129 13.43 -9.69 -10.83
C ARG A 129 13.83 -11.16 -10.83
N LEU A 130 13.95 -11.78 -9.66
CA LEU A 130 14.32 -13.19 -9.53
C LEU A 130 13.20 -14.16 -9.95
N TYR A 131 11.94 -13.79 -9.71
CA TYR A 131 10.79 -14.68 -9.89
C TYR A 131 9.92 -14.33 -11.11
N ALA A 132 10.21 -13.23 -11.78
CA ALA A 132 9.62 -12.84 -13.05
C ALA A 132 10.68 -12.24 -14.00
N PRO A 133 11.65 -13.04 -14.49
CA PRO A 133 12.61 -12.57 -15.50
C PRO A 133 11.94 -12.08 -16.80
N PHE A 134 10.66 -12.37 -17.01
CA PHE A 134 9.87 -11.93 -18.16
C PHE A 134 8.87 -10.79 -17.84
N ALA A 135 8.71 -10.35 -16.60
CA ALA A 135 7.79 -9.24 -16.29
C ALA A 135 8.33 -7.88 -16.77
N GLU A 136 9.64 -7.64 -16.65
CA GLU A 136 10.31 -6.48 -17.28
C GLU A 136 10.15 -6.50 -18.81
N ALA A 137 10.27 -7.69 -19.43
CA ALA A 137 10.07 -7.84 -20.87
C ALA A 137 8.62 -7.58 -21.33
N ILE A 138 7.61 -7.77 -20.47
CA ILE A 138 6.21 -7.46 -20.78
C ILE A 138 5.94 -5.96 -20.64
N TYR A 139 6.49 -5.30 -19.62
CA TYR A 139 6.30 -3.85 -19.43
C TYR A 139 6.96 -3.02 -20.55
N ILE A 140 8.17 -3.41 -20.96
CA ILE A 140 8.88 -2.78 -22.09
C ILE A 140 8.12 -3.05 -23.40
N ASN A 141 7.64 -4.30 -23.64
CA ASN A 141 6.83 -4.59 -24.82
C ASN A 141 5.48 -3.86 -24.84
N GLN A 142 4.87 -3.57 -23.69
CA GLN A 142 3.61 -2.84 -23.64
C GLN A 142 3.81 -1.35 -23.97
N SER A 143 4.85 -0.70 -23.44
CA SER A 143 5.14 0.70 -23.82
C SER A 143 5.50 0.83 -25.30
N ASP A 144 6.30 -0.09 -25.82
CA ASP A 144 6.72 -0.08 -27.23
C ASP A 144 5.53 -0.37 -28.17
N ARG A 145 4.62 -1.25 -27.75
CA ARG A 145 3.38 -1.54 -28.49
C ARG A 145 2.42 -0.35 -28.46
N ASP A 146 2.26 0.31 -27.34
CA ASP A 146 1.40 1.49 -27.21
C ASP A 146 1.96 2.67 -28.02
N GLU A 147 3.28 2.84 -28.05
CA GLU A 147 3.94 3.84 -28.88
C GLU A 147 3.77 3.53 -30.38
N PHE A 148 3.91 2.27 -30.78
CA PHE A 148 3.66 1.83 -32.16
C PHE A 148 2.20 2.07 -32.60
N GLU A 149 1.21 1.72 -31.76
CA GLU A 149 -0.21 1.96 -32.03
C GLU A 149 -0.56 3.46 -32.08
N LYS A 150 0.15 4.29 -31.29
CA LYS A 150 0.02 5.76 -31.35
C LYS A 150 0.58 6.33 -32.65
N ARG A 151 1.73 5.83 -33.12
CA ARG A 151 2.33 6.22 -34.41
C ARG A 151 1.42 5.85 -35.58
N LYS A 152 0.90 4.61 -35.61
CA LYS A 152 -0.05 4.17 -36.65
C LYS A 152 -1.30 5.04 -36.73
N ARG A 153 -1.90 5.38 -35.59
CA ARG A 153 -3.07 6.29 -35.55
C ARG A 153 -2.72 7.66 -36.08
N THR A 154 -1.56 8.20 -35.69
CA THR A 154 -1.10 9.53 -36.14
C THR A 154 -0.88 9.55 -37.66
N GLU A 155 -0.26 8.52 -38.22
CA GLU A 155 -0.07 8.38 -39.67
C GLU A 155 -1.39 8.25 -40.43
N TYR A 156 -2.34 7.47 -39.90
CA TYR A 156 -3.68 7.35 -40.49
C TYR A 156 -4.41 8.70 -40.54
N PHE A 157 -4.38 9.47 -39.45
CA PHE A 157 -4.98 10.80 -39.42
C PHE A 157 -4.27 11.78 -40.36
N ALA A 158 -2.93 11.72 -40.45
CA ALA A 158 -2.16 12.55 -41.38
C ALA A 158 -2.48 12.23 -42.85
N MET A 159 -2.66 10.94 -43.21
CA MET A 159 -3.13 10.54 -44.54
C MET A 159 -4.54 11.06 -44.82
N LYS A 160 -5.47 10.92 -43.88
CA LYS A 160 -6.85 11.42 -44.02
C LYS A 160 -6.92 12.93 -44.18
N LEU A 161 -6.06 13.69 -43.50
CA LEU A 161 -5.95 15.14 -43.67
C LEU A 161 -5.43 15.49 -45.07
N LYS A 162 -4.38 14.82 -45.56
CA LYS A 162 -3.85 15.03 -46.92
C LYS A 162 -4.85 14.67 -48.01
N GLU A 163 -5.67 13.65 -47.82
CA GLU A 163 -6.77 13.30 -48.73
C GLU A 163 -7.86 14.39 -48.75
N LYS A 164 -8.16 14.99 -47.59
CA LYS A 164 -9.14 16.08 -47.48
C LYS A 164 -8.64 17.38 -48.08
N GLU A 165 -7.35 17.69 -47.92
CA GLU A 165 -6.70 18.86 -48.54
C GLU A 165 -6.65 18.71 -50.07
N ARG A 166 -6.29 17.53 -50.59
CA ARG A 166 -6.35 17.22 -52.03
C ARG A 166 -7.76 17.22 -52.61
N GLY A 167 -8.77 16.90 -51.81
CA GLY A 167 -10.18 17.00 -52.19
C GLY A 167 -10.68 18.44 -52.29
N ASN A 168 -10.12 19.36 -51.50
CA ASN A 168 -10.47 20.78 -51.52
C ASN A 168 -9.72 21.60 -52.59
N GLU A 169 -8.56 21.15 -53.07
CA GLU A 169 -7.83 21.81 -54.16
C GLU A 169 -8.45 21.56 -55.55
N ASN A 170 -9.27 20.52 -55.71
CA ASN A 170 -9.95 20.20 -56.98
C ASN A 170 -11.39 20.76 -57.05
N GLY A 171 -11.78 21.64 -56.12
CA GLY A 171 -13.13 22.16 -55.96
C GLY A 171 -13.25 23.69 -55.99
N ASN A 172 -12.32 24.39 -56.64
CA ASN A 172 -12.39 25.85 -56.87
C ASN A 172 -12.06 26.17 -58.34
#